data_AF-A0A9X9LV76-F1
#
_entry.id   AF-A0A9X9LV76-F1
#
_cell.length_a   1.000
_cell.length_b   1.000
_cell.length_c   1.000
_cell.angle_alpha   90.00
_cell.angle_beta   90.00
_cell.angle_gamma   90.00
#
_symmetry.space_group_name_H-M   'P 1'
#
loop_
_entity.id
_entity.type
_entity.pdbx_description
1 polymer ?
#
loop_
_entity_poly.entity_id
_entity_poly.type
_entity_poly.pdbx_seq_one_letter_code
_entity_poly.pdbx_strand_id
1 'polypeptide(L)'
;ENNQLRKEADDLGPRAELEHWKRRLSKFNYLLDQLKSPDVRGVLVVLAAARSKLLKTWREMDIRVTDAMNEAKDNVKYLYTLEKCCDPLYGSDPISMIDAIPTLINAIKM
;
A
#
# COMPACT_ATOMS: atom_id res chain seq x y z
N GLU A 1 -1.28 8.59 -17.10
CA GLU A 1 -1.61 7.32 -17.79
C GLU A 1 -2.11 6.33 -16.75
N ASN A 2 -3.33 5.85 -16.98
CA ASN A 2 -4.17 5.14 -16.02
C ASN A 2 -3.71 3.67 -15.92
N ASN A 3 -2.88 3.32 -14.94
CA ASN A 3 -2.24 2.00 -14.82
C ASN A 3 -2.44 1.36 -13.44
N GLN A 4 -3.62 1.55 -12.84
CA GLN A 4 -3.92 1.03 -11.49
C GLN A 4 -5.27 0.31 -11.35
N LEU A 5 -6.00 0.05 -12.44
CA LEU A 5 -7.14 -0.86 -12.37
C LEU A 5 -6.65 -2.30 -12.56
N ARG A 6 -6.23 -2.90 -11.45
CA ARG A 6 -5.99 -4.34 -11.37
C ARG A 6 -7.32 -5.03 -11.67
N LYS A 7 -7.33 -5.93 -12.67
CA LYS A 7 -8.47 -6.82 -12.90
C LYS A 7 -8.48 -7.86 -11.78
N GLU A 8 -9.13 -7.51 -10.68
CA GLU A 8 -9.45 -8.46 -9.62
C GLU A 8 -10.65 -9.31 -10.04
N ALA A 9 -10.75 -10.53 -9.52
CA ALA A 9 -11.93 -11.36 -9.74
C ALA A 9 -13.14 -10.71 -9.04
N ASP A 10 -14.32 -10.74 -9.67
CA ASP A 10 -15.53 -10.06 -9.20
C ASP A 10 -16.06 -10.57 -7.83
N ASP A 11 -15.44 -11.62 -7.27
CA ASP A 11 -15.77 -12.25 -5.99
C ASP A 11 -14.94 -11.73 -4.81
N LEU A 12 -13.99 -10.81 -5.05
CA LEU A 12 -13.12 -10.26 -4.01
C LEU A 12 -13.80 -9.10 -3.27
N GLY A 13 -14.21 -9.37 -2.02
CA GLY A 13 -14.78 -8.35 -1.14
C GLY A 13 -13.73 -7.36 -0.59
N PRO A 14 -14.16 -6.24 0.03
CA PRO A 14 -13.27 -5.16 0.51
C PRO A 14 -12.13 -5.58 1.45
N ARG A 15 -12.26 -6.72 2.15
CA ARG A 15 -11.19 -7.27 2.99
C ARG A 15 -9.99 -7.77 2.18
N ALA A 16 -10.21 -8.23 0.94
CA ALA A 16 -9.14 -8.68 0.06
C ALA A 16 -8.18 -7.55 -0.33
N GLU A 17 -8.72 -6.37 -0.62
CA GLU A 17 -7.95 -5.15 -0.89
C GLU A 17 -7.11 -4.74 0.32
N LEU A 18 -7.70 -4.75 1.53
CA LEU A 18 -6.94 -4.46 2.75
C LEU A 18 -5.76 -5.43 2.94
N GLU A 19 -5.98 -6.72 2.75
CA GLU A 19 -4.91 -7.74 2.83
C GLU A 19 -3.88 -7.62 1.71
N HIS A 20 -4.27 -7.14 0.53
CA HIS A 20 -3.33 -6.81 -0.53
C HIS A 20 -2.39 -5.67 -0.10
N TRP A 21 -2.96 -4.56 0.35
CA TRP A 21 -2.18 -3.37 0.75
C TRP A 21 -1.33 -3.62 1.99
N LYS A 22 -1.81 -4.41 2.96
CA LYS A 22 -1.01 -4.88 4.09
C LYS A 22 0.22 -5.68 3.64
N ARG A 23 0.02 -6.67 2.76
CA ARG A 23 1.14 -7.47 2.21
C ARG A 23 2.13 -6.61 1.43
N ARG A 24 1.63 -5.63 0.66
CA ARG A 24 2.47 -4.68 -0.08
C ARG A 24 3.30 -3.79 0.86
N LEU A 25 2.67 -3.26 1.91
CA LEU A 25 3.35 -2.47 2.94
C LEU A 25 4.43 -3.27 3.66
N SER A 26 4.15 -4.51 4.06
CA SER A 26 5.15 -5.39 4.70
C SER A 26 6.37 -5.63 3.81
N LYS A 27 6.17 -5.85 2.51
CA LYS A 27 7.27 -6.02 1.54
C LYS A 27 8.14 -4.76 1.44
N PHE A 28 7.53 -3.58 1.37
CA PHE A 28 8.28 -2.33 1.28
C PHE A 28 9.01 -1.96 2.57
N ASN A 29 8.41 -2.23 3.73
CA ASN A 29 9.10 -2.05 5.01
C ASN A 29 10.36 -2.93 5.09
N TYR A 30 10.22 -4.21 4.74
CA TYR A 30 11.36 -5.12 4.68
C TYR A 30 12.44 -4.61 3.70
N LEU A 31 12.03 -4.18 2.50
CA LEU A 31 12.96 -3.64 1.51
C LEU A 31 13.71 -2.40 2.04
N LEU A 32 13.01 -1.46 2.68
CA LEU A 32 13.64 -0.26 3.24
C LEU A 32 14.65 -0.59 4.34
N ASP A 33 14.37 -1.60 5.16
CA ASP A 33 15.34 -2.06 6.16
C ASP A 33 16.57 -2.69 5.51
N GLN A 34 16.40 -3.46 4.44
CA GLN A 34 17.53 -3.98 3.64
C GLN A 34 18.34 -2.85 2.98
N LEU A 35 17.69 -1.80 2.48
CA LEU A 35 18.37 -0.64 1.89
C LEU A 35 19.21 0.14 2.91
N LYS A 36 18.83 0.10 4.19
CA LYS A 36 19.60 0.71 5.30
C LYS A 36 20.75 -0.17 5.79
N SER A 37 20.87 -1.41 5.31
CA SER A 37 21.94 -2.32 5.72
C SER A 37 23.33 -1.73 5.48
N PRO A 38 24.32 -2.08 6.31
CA PRO A 38 25.69 -1.60 6.15
C PRO A 38 26.29 -2.01 4.80
N ASP A 39 25.93 -3.17 4.28
CA ASP A 39 26.44 -3.69 3.00
C ASP A 39 25.99 -2.81 1.82
N VAL A 40 24.70 -2.48 1.75
CA VAL A 40 24.15 -1.60 0.71
C VAL A 40 24.78 -0.21 0.82
N ARG A 41 24.90 0.33 2.04
CA ARG A 41 25.58 1.63 2.25
C ARG A 41 27.04 1.60 1.81
N GLY A 42 27.77 0.52 2.09
CA GLY A 42 29.15 0.35 1.66
C GLY A 42 29.30 0.39 0.14
N VAL A 43 28.45 -0.35 -0.58
CA VAL A 43 28.42 -0.33 -2.05
C VAL A 43 28.13 1.08 -2.59
N LEU A 44 27.19 1.81 -1.98
CA LEU A 44 26.87 3.17 -2.39
C LEU A 44 28.04 4.14 -2.18
N VAL A 45 28.80 3.99 -1.10
CA VAL A 45 30.02 4.79 -0.86
C VAL A 45 31.08 4.51 -1.91
N VAL A 46 31.32 3.24 -2.27
CA VAL A 46 32.27 2.87 -3.32
C VAL A 46 31.84 3.42 -4.68
N LEU A 47 30.56 3.28 -5.03
CA LEU A 47 30.02 3.85 -6.27
C LEU A 47 30.14 5.38 -6.30
N ALA A 48 29.98 6.05 -5.16
CA ALA A 48 30.20 7.49 -5.00
C ALA A 48 31.66 7.88 -5.21
N ALA A 49 32.60 7.15 -4.60
CA ALA A 49 34.03 7.36 -4.81
C ALA A 49 34.44 7.19 -6.28
N ALA A 50 33.84 6.20 -6.96
CA ALA A 50 34.05 5.93 -8.37
C ALA A 50 33.32 6.90 -9.33
N ARG A 51 32.53 7.86 -8.80
CA ARG A 51 31.67 8.78 -9.59
C ARG A 51 30.77 8.05 -10.61
N SER A 52 30.23 6.91 -10.21
CA SER A 52 29.42 6.08 -11.09
C SER A 52 28.11 6.75 -11.49
N LYS A 53 27.75 6.64 -12.78
CA LYS A 53 26.45 7.11 -13.31
C LYS A 53 25.26 6.35 -12.69
N LEU A 54 25.49 5.16 -12.14
CA LEU A 54 24.47 4.32 -11.51
C LEU A 54 23.85 4.96 -10.27
N LEU A 55 24.55 5.89 -9.60
CA LEU A 55 24.03 6.59 -8.42
C LEU A 55 22.78 7.40 -8.72
N LYS A 56 22.68 7.96 -9.93
CA LYS A 56 21.49 8.72 -10.35
C LYS A 56 20.28 7.79 -10.40
N THR A 57 20.42 6.68 -11.13
CA THR A 57 19.37 5.65 -11.25
C THR A 57 19.01 5.04 -9.90
N TRP A 58 19.99 4.84 -9.01
CA TRP A 58 19.75 4.37 -7.66
C TRP A 58 18.86 5.33 -6.86
N ARG A 59 19.19 6.63 -6.82
CA ARG A 59 18.38 7.64 -6.11
C ARG A 59 16.96 7.71 -6.65
N GLU A 60 16.79 7.68 -7.97
CA GLU A 60 15.47 7.65 -8.60
C GLU A 60 14.67 6.40 -8.23
N MET A 61 15.34 5.26 -8.01
CA MET A 61 14.69 4.03 -7.55
C MET A 61 14.34 4.08 -6.06
N ASP A 62 15.22 4.61 -5.22
CA ASP A 62 15.03 4.77 -3.78
C ASP A 62 13.84 5.70 -3.47
N ILE A 63 13.70 6.81 -4.21
CA ILE A 63 12.54 7.69 -4.14
C ILE A 63 11.26 6.93 -4.49
N ARG A 64 11.24 6.20 -5.62
CA ARG A 64 10.06 5.41 -6.03
C ARG A 64 9.67 4.34 -5.02
N VAL A 65 10.64 3.71 -4.37
CA VAL A 65 10.39 2.74 -3.29
C VAL A 65 9.76 3.42 -2.08
N THR A 66 10.26 4.60 -1.70
CA THR A 66 9.73 5.39 -0.59
C THR A 66 8.30 5.87 -0.87
N ASP A 67 8.04 6.36 -2.08
CA ASP A 67 6.71 6.81 -2.52
C ASP A 67 5.71 5.64 -2.50
N ALA A 68 6.08 4.49 -3.05
CA ALA A 68 5.23 3.29 -3.06
C ALA A 68 4.96 2.73 -1.65
N MET A 69 5.90 2.91 -0.72
CA MET A 69 5.71 2.56 0.69
C MET A 69 4.71 3.49 1.37
N ASN A 70 4.82 4.80 1.15
CA ASN A 70 3.88 5.78 1.67
C ASN A 70 2.47 5.55 1.11
N GLU A 71 2.34 5.33 -0.20
CA GLU A 71 1.07 4.96 -0.85
C GLU A 71 0.46 3.73 -0.18
N ALA A 72 1.24 2.67 0.02
CA ALA A 72 0.74 1.46 0.66
C ALA A 72 0.31 1.71 2.11
N LYS A 73 1.03 2.55 2.85
CA LYS A 73 0.71 2.91 4.23
C LYS A 73 -0.60 3.70 4.32
N ASP A 74 -0.78 4.69 3.47
CA ASP A 74 -1.98 5.53 3.44
C ASP A 74 -3.21 4.72 3.00
N ASN A 75 -3.05 3.87 1.98
CA ASN A 75 -4.11 2.96 1.55
C ASN A 75 -4.50 1.96 2.64
N VAL A 76 -3.55 1.36 3.36
CA VAL A 76 -3.87 0.50 4.52
C VAL A 76 -4.66 1.29 5.56
N LYS A 77 -4.24 2.52 5.90
CA LYS A 77 -4.91 3.35 6.91
C LYS A 77 -6.36 3.66 6.51
N TYR A 78 -6.58 4.05 5.26
CA TYR A 78 -7.91 4.36 4.73
C TYR A 78 -8.80 3.10 4.67
N LEU A 79 -8.28 1.99 4.14
CA LEU A 79 -9.02 0.73 4.06
C LEU A 79 -9.35 0.17 5.45
N TYR A 80 -8.50 0.39 6.45
CA TYR A 80 -8.78 0.01 7.84
C TYR A 80 -9.96 0.81 8.43
N THR A 81 -10.12 2.07 8.04
CA THR A 81 -11.30 2.85 8.44
C THR A 81 -12.57 2.36 7.74
N LEU A 82 -12.47 1.97 6.46
CA LEU A 82 -13.58 1.41 5.71
C LEU A 82 -13.98 0.00 6.16
N GLU A 83 -13.03 -0.82 6.64
CA GLU A 83 -13.30 -2.18 7.12
C GLU A 83 -14.40 -2.20 8.18
N LYS A 84 -14.37 -1.25 9.13
CA LYS A 84 -15.40 -1.11 10.17
C LYS A 84 -16.78 -0.81 9.62
N CYS A 85 -16.85 -0.05 8.53
CA CYS A 85 -18.10 0.27 7.84
C CYS A 85 -18.61 -0.92 7.00
N CYS A 86 -17.70 -1.80 6.58
CA CYS A 86 -18.01 -3.00 5.81
C CYS A 86 -18.38 -4.21 6.69
N ASP A 87 -18.07 -4.20 7.99
CA ASP A 87 -18.38 -5.32 8.90
C ASP A 87 -19.85 -5.78 8.89
N PRO A 88 -20.86 -4.88 8.87
CA PRO A 88 -22.26 -5.29 8.76
C PRO A 88 -22.60 -6.06 7.48
N LEU A 89 -21.85 -5.84 6.39
CA LEU A 89 -22.07 -6.53 5.10
C LEU A 89 -21.73 -8.02 5.16
N TYR A 90 -20.93 -8.46 6.14
CA TYR A 90 -20.48 -9.84 6.26
C TYR A 90 -21.23 -10.66 7.32
N GLY A 91 -21.95 -10.02 8.24
CA GLY A 91 -22.50 -10.70 9.41
C GLY A 91 -23.84 -10.20 9.94
N SER A 92 -24.40 -9.11 9.40
CA SER A 92 -25.71 -8.61 9.81
C SER A 92 -26.84 -9.21 8.99
N ASP A 93 -28.04 -9.26 9.56
CA ASP A 93 -29.24 -9.57 8.79
C ASP A 93 -29.51 -8.48 7.74
N PRO A 94 -30.19 -8.80 6.62
CA PRO A 94 -30.41 -7.85 5.53
C PRO A 94 -31.16 -6.57 5.92
N ILE A 95 -31.95 -6.60 7.01
CA ILE A 95 -32.72 -5.44 7.47
C ILE A 95 -31.78 -4.47 8.19
N SER A 96 -31.00 -4.97 9.14
CA SER A 96 -29.97 -4.18 9.85
C SER A 96 -28.85 -3.68 8.91
N MET A 97 -28.61 -4.36 7.80
CA MET A 97 -27.63 -3.96 6.78
C MET A 97 -28.03 -2.66 6.06
N ILE A 98 -29.33 -2.42 5.83
CA ILE A 98 -29.82 -1.23 5.11
C ILE A 98 -29.42 0.05 5.83
N ASP A 99 -29.43 0.03 7.16
CA ASP A 99 -29.05 1.18 7.99
C ASP A 99 -27.53 1.47 7.94
N ALA A 100 -26.70 0.48 7.59
CA ALA A 100 -25.26 0.64 7.47
C ALA A 100 -24.81 1.21 6.11
N ILE A 101 -25.63 1.06 5.06
CA ILE A 101 -25.30 1.50 3.68
C ILE A 101 -25.04 3.02 3.58
N PRO A 102 -25.88 3.91 4.15
CA PRO A 102 -25.61 5.35 4.09
C PRO A 102 -24.29 5.75 4.77
N THR A 103 -23.96 5.10 5.89
CA THR A 103 -22.70 5.31 6.61
C THR A 103 -21.51 4.90 5.76
N LEU A 104 -21.59 3.75 5.08
CA LEU A 104 -20.56 3.29 4.16
C LEU A 104 -20.36 4.26 2.97
N ILE A 105 -21.46 4.71 2.35
CA ILE A 105 -21.40 5.65 1.22
C ILE A 105 -20.72 6.97 1.64
N ASN A 106 -21.06 7.48 2.84
CA ASN A 106 -20.42 8.69 3.36
C ASN A 106 -18.94 8.48 3.68
N ALA A 107 -18.56 7.31 4.18
CA ALA A 107 -17.15 6.98 4.45
C ALA A 107 -16.31 6.87 3.17
N ILE A 108 -16.89 6.41 2.06
CA ILE A 108 -16.24 6.36 0.74
C ILE A 108 -16.17 7.74 0.08
N LYS A 109 -17.16 8.60 0.34
CA LYS A 109 -17.24 9.95 -0.24
C LYS A 109 -16.26 10.94 0.40
N MET A 110 -15.89 10.73 1.65
CA MET A 110 -14.91 11.53 2.40
C MET A 110 -13.48 11.12 2.05
#